data_AF-A0A5C7YWX8-F1
#
_entry.id   AF-A0A5C7YWX8-F1
#
_cell.length_a   1.000
_cell.length_b   1.000
_cell.length_c   1.000
_cell.angle_alpha   90.00
_cell.angle_beta   90.00
_cell.angle_gamma   90.00
#
_symmetry.space_group_name_H-M   'P 1'
#
loop_
_entity.id
_entity.type
_entity.pdbx_description
1 polymer ?
#
loop_
_entity_poly.entity_id
_entity_poly.type
_entity_poly.pdbx_seq_one_letter_code
_entity_poly.pdbx_strand_id
1 'polypeptide(L)'
;MKQFDLENNKEMKSGFKVPENYFEQFEAKMMAQISKEKETKVVSLFYRKQVWISSIAAILLLAIAIPVYFNMAKENSLDAGTIEVYLSQQQGIGITELSKHLTDEDIAELENNLSINKSNSDAVEDYLSESENLDYYINE
;
A
#
# COMPACT_ATOMS: atom_id res chain seq x y z
N MET A 1 -79.87 3.99 -51.82
CA MET A 1 -78.59 4.23 -52.55
C MET A 1 -78.86 4.09 -54.04
N LYS A 2 -78.29 4.96 -54.89
CA LYS A 2 -78.49 4.86 -56.36
C LYS A 2 -77.70 3.66 -56.90
N GLN A 3 -78.27 2.90 -57.84
CA GLN A 3 -77.58 1.76 -58.47
C GLN A 3 -76.36 2.26 -59.27
N PHE A 4 -75.22 1.63 -59.04
CA PHE A 4 -73.99 1.87 -59.80
C PHE A 4 -74.10 1.11 -61.12
N ASP A 5 -74.21 1.84 -62.22
CA ASP A 5 -74.42 1.29 -63.55
C ASP A 5 -73.10 1.38 -64.34
N LEU A 6 -72.50 0.23 -64.68
CA LEU A 6 -71.19 0.15 -65.34
C LEU A 6 -71.27 0.40 -66.86
N GLU A 7 -72.46 0.33 -67.46
CA GLU A 7 -72.60 0.38 -68.93
C GLU A 7 -72.56 1.81 -69.48
N ASN A 8 -72.82 2.83 -68.65
CA ASN A 8 -72.67 4.24 -69.01
C ASN A 8 -71.41 4.83 -68.35
N ASN A 9 -70.25 4.51 -68.92
CA ASN A 9 -68.94 4.97 -68.47
C ASN A 9 -68.77 6.49 -68.63
N LYS A 10 -69.26 7.27 -67.66
CA LYS A 10 -68.68 8.58 -67.36
C LYS A 10 -67.38 8.31 -66.59
N GLU A 11 -66.25 8.44 -67.28
CA GLU A 11 -64.92 8.25 -66.72
C GLU A 11 -64.78 8.97 -65.37
N MET A 12 -64.83 8.21 -64.27
CA MET A 12 -64.62 8.75 -62.93
C MET A 12 -63.13 9.07 -62.80
N LYS A 13 -62.77 10.36 -62.87
CA LYS A 13 -61.39 10.80 -62.68
C LYS A 13 -60.93 10.41 -61.28
N SER A 14 -59.86 9.59 -61.20
CA SER A 14 -59.22 9.23 -59.93
C SER A 14 -58.87 10.50 -59.13
N GLY A 15 -59.22 10.50 -57.84
CA GLY A 15 -58.92 11.59 -56.90
C GLY A 15 -57.45 11.72 -56.55
N PHE A 16 -56.63 10.71 -56.88
CA PHE A 16 -55.20 10.72 -56.68
C PHE A 16 -54.50 10.95 -58.02
N LYS A 17 -54.05 12.18 -58.24
CA LYS A 17 -53.18 12.53 -59.36
C LYS A 17 -51.80 12.88 -58.83
N VAL A 18 -50.79 12.21 -59.38
CA VAL A 18 -49.40 12.61 -59.15
C VAL A 18 -49.12 13.93 -59.88
N PRO A 19 -48.26 14.80 -59.30
CA PRO A 19 -47.78 15.98 -60.01
C PRO A 19 -47.06 15.60 -61.31
N GLU A 20 -47.08 16.51 -62.27
CA GLU A 20 -46.32 16.37 -63.51
C GLU A 20 -44.83 16.19 -63.19
N ASN A 21 -44.21 15.21 -63.85
CA ASN A 21 -42.78 14.87 -63.70
C ASN A 21 -42.36 14.44 -62.28
N TYR A 22 -43.30 13.97 -61.44
CA TYR A 22 -42.99 13.47 -60.10
C TYR A 22 -41.93 12.35 -60.12
N PHE A 23 -42.14 11.34 -60.97
CA PHE A 23 -41.23 10.19 -61.08
C PHE A 23 -39.91 10.56 -61.75
N GLU A 24 -39.91 11.49 -62.71
CA GLU A 24 -38.70 11.96 -63.40
C GLU A 24 -37.76 12.73 -62.45
N GLN A 25 -38.32 13.50 -61.51
CA GLN A 25 -37.53 14.30 -60.56
C GLN A 25 -37.25 13.56 -59.25
N PHE A 26 -37.85 12.40 -59.02
CA PHE A 26 -37.74 11.67 -57.76
C PHE A 26 -36.30 11.26 -57.46
N GLU A 27 -35.62 10.66 -58.45
CA GLU A 27 -34.24 10.20 -58.32
C GLU A 27 -33.29 11.36 -57.99
N ALA A 28 -33.41 12.47 -58.73
CA ALA A 28 -32.61 13.67 -58.51
C ALA A 28 -32.80 14.26 -57.11
N LYS A 29 -34.04 14.26 -56.59
CA LYS A 29 -34.36 14.75 -55.24
C LYS A 29 -33.79 13.84 -54.15
N MET A 30 -33.87 12.52 -54.33
CA MET A 30 -33.32 11.54 -53.41
C MET A 30 -31.80 11.67 -53.29
N MET A 31 -31.09 11.72 -54.42
CA MET A 31 -29.62 11.84 -54.45
C MET A 31 -29.12 13.16 -53.84
N ALA A 32 -29.88 14.25 -54.01
CA ALA A 32 -29.56 15.56 -53.43
C ALA A 32 -29.72 15.61 -51.90
N GLN A 33 -30.55 14.73 -51.31
CA GLN A 33 -30.73 14.62 -49.87
C GLN A 33 -29.66 13.74 -49.22
N ILE A 34 -29.30 12.61 -49.84
CA ILE A 34 -28.28 11.68 -49.33
C ILE A 34 -26.89 12.35 -49.31
N SER A 35 -26.55 13.10 -50.36
CA SER A 35 -25.24 13.75 -50.49
C SER A 35 -25.02 14.92 -49.50
N LYS A 36 -26.05 15.31 -48.72
CA LYS A 36 -26.01 16.43 -47.77
C LYS A 36 -25.90 16.00 -46.31
N GLU A 37 -25.78 14.70 -46.02
CA GLU A 37 -25.43 14.27 -44.67
C GLU A 37 -24.02 14.77 -44.33
N LYS A 38 -23.97 15.91 -43.63
CA LYS A 38 -22.73 16.42 -43.03
C LYS A 38 -22.21 15.33 -42.10
N GLU A 39 -21.02 14.82 -42.36
CA GLU A 39 -20.32 13.95 -41.42
C GLU A 39 -20.26 14.65 -40.06
N THR A 40 -21.02 14.11 -39.11
CA THR A 40 -21.01 14.63 -37.75
C THR A 40 -19.65 14.31 -37.16
N LYS A 41 -18.97 15.32 -36.62
CA LYS A 41 -17.64 15.14 -36.01
C LYS A 41 -17.77 14.23 -34.79
N VAL A 42 -17.53 12.94 -34.98
CA VAL A 42 -17.49 11.95 -33.90
C VAL A 42 -16.17 12.09 -33.14
N VAL A 43 -16.26 12.22 -31.82
CA VAL A 43 -15.11 12.16 -30.92
C VAL A 43 -15.13 10.80 -30.22
N SER A 44 -14.00 10.09 -30.21
CA SER A 44 -13.91 8.78 -29.55
C SER A 44 -13.94 8.94 -28.03
N LEU A 45 -14.92 8.30 -27.37
CA LEU A 45 -15.18 8.47 -25.94
C LEU A 45 -14.08 7.86 -25.04
N PHE A 46 -13.29 6.92 -25.58
CA PHE A 46 -12.39 6.07 -24.79
C PHE A 46 -10.91 6.51 -24.77
N TYR A 47 -10.51 7.53 -25.54
CA TYR A 47 -9.11 7.96 -25.61
C TYR A 47 -8.62 8.74 -24.37
N ARG A 48 -9.54 9.25 -23.52
CA ARG A 48 -9.20 10.15 -22.40
C ARG A 48 -9.02 9.45 -21.04
N LYS A 49 -9.31 8.15 -20.92
CA LYS A 49 -9.24 7.42 -19.64
C LYS A 49 -7.82 6.95 -19.27
N GLN A 50 -6.93 6.80 -20.25
CA GLN A 50 -5.52 6.39 -20.00
C GLN A 50 -4.77 7.41 -19.12
N VAL A 51 -5.04 8.70 -19.28
CA VAL A 51 -4.41 9.76 -18.45
C VAL A 51 -4.86 9.67 -16.99
N TRP A 52 -6.11 9.29 -16.73
CA TRP A 52 -6.65 9.16 -15.36
C TRP A 52 -6.15 7.89 -14.66
N ILE A 53 -5.88 6.84 -15.42
CA ILE A 53 -5.32 5.58 -14.89
C ILE A 53 -3.84 5.78 -14.46
N SER A 54 -3.11 6.70 -15.10
CA SER A 54 -1.74 7.05 -14.72
C SER A 54 -1.63 7.67 -13.32
N SER A 55 -2.56 8.56 -12.96
CA SER A 55 -2.58 9.17 -11.62
C SER A 55 -2.81 8.14 -10.50
N ILE A 56 -3.63 7.11 -10.75
CA ILE A 56 -3.90 6.04 -9.78
C ILE A 56 -2.65 5.18 -9.55
N ALA A 57 -1.89 4.89 -10.62
CA ALA A 57 -0.66 4.10 -10.50
C ALA A 57 0.42 4.81 -9.67
N ALA A 58 0.60 6.12 -9.84
CA ALA A 58 1.54 6.89 -9.04
C ALA A 58 1.17 6.93 -7.55
N ILE A 59 -0.13 7.06 -7.24
CA ILE A 59 -0.62 7.04 -5.85
C ILE A 59 -0.39 5.67 -5.21
N LEU A 60 -0.61 4.57 -5.94
CA LEU A 60 -0.34 3.22 -5.44
C LEU A 60 1.15 3.00 -5.15
N LEU A 61 2.05 3.47 -6.02
CA LEU A 61 3.48 3.38 -5.77
C LEU A 61 3.90 4.15 -4.51
N LEU A 62 3.38 5.37 -4.32
CA LEU A 62 3.65 6.15 -3.12
C LEU A 62 3.07 5.48 -1.86
N ALA A 63 1.85 4.93 -1.94
CA ALA A 63 1.20 4.25 -0.83
C ALA A 63 1.98 3.02 -0.33
N ILE A 64 2.72 2.35 -1.22
CA ILE A 64 3.59 1.22 -0.85
C ILE A 64 4.98 1.72 -0.42
N ALA A 65 5.58 2.67 -1.15
CA ALA A 65 6.94 3.14 -0.90
C ALA A 65 7.10 3.87 0.44
N ILE A 66 6.12 4.69 0.83
CA ILE A 66 6.14 5.47 2.06
C ILE A 66 6.27 4.58 3.32
N PRO A 67 5.36 3.63 3.59
CA PRO A 67 5.49 2.78 4.77
C PRO A 67 6.73 1.89 4.70
N VAL A 68 7.15 1.41 3.53
CA VAL A 68 8.38 0.61 3.40
C VAL A 68 9.61 1.43 3.82
N TYR A 69 9.72 2.68 3.36
CA TYR A 69 10.81 3.57 3.76
C TYR A 69 10.83 3.81 5.27
N PHE A 70 9.67 4.10 5.88
CA PHE A 70 9.57 4.32 7.33
C PHE A 70 9.85 3.06 8.16
N ASN A 71 9.47 1.88 7.67
CA ASN A 71 9.78 0.61 8.35
C ASN A 71 11.26 0.23 8.21
N MET A 72 11.92 0.59 7.11
CA MET A 72 13.35 0.31 6.89
C MET A 72 14.26 1.33 7.59
N ALA A 73 13.81 2.57 7.72
CA ALA A 73 14.48 3.61 8.51
C ALA A 73 14.28 3.46 10.02
N LYS A 74 13.43 2.51 10.45
CA LYS A 74 13.34 2.14 11.86
C LYS A 74 14.63 1.42 12.24
N GLU A 75 15.49 2.12 12.95
CA GLU A 75 16.71 1.55 13.50
C GLU A 75 16.35 0.30 14.32
N ASN A 76 17.02 -0.81 14.04
CA ASN A 76 17.02 -1.93 14.97
C ASN A 76 17.83 -1.46 16.17
N SER A 77 17.15 -0.98 17.21
CA SER A 77 17.79 -0.74 18.50
C SER A 77 18.52 -2.03 18.88
N LEU A 78 19.81 -1.91 19.17
CA LEU A 78 20.61 -3.04 19.63
C LEU A 78 19.91 -3.66 20.85
N ASP A 79 19.55 -4.93 20.71
CA ASP A 79 18.93 -5.68 21.78
C ASP A 79 19.94 -5.90 22.92
N ALA A 80 19.48 -5.76 24.16
CA ALA A 80 20.33 -5.90 25.34
C ALA A 80 21.04 -7.26 25.37
N GLY A 81 20.36 -8.34 24.97
CA GLY A 81 20.96 -9.67 24.90
C GLY A 81 22.05 -9.79 23.83
N THR A 82 21.94 -9.05 22.72
CA THR A 82 23.01 -9.00 21.71
C THR A 82 24.24 -8.26 22.22
N ILE A 83 24.03 -7.17 22.97
CA ILE A 83 25.12 -6.41 23.61
C ILE A 83 25.80 -7.28 24.68
N GLU A 84 25.05 -8.01 25.50
CA GLU A 84 25.58 -8.93 26.51
C GLU A 84 26.48 -10.02 25.90
N VAL A 85 26.02 -10.65 24.82
CA VAL A 85 26.80 -11.67 24.08
C VAL A 85 28.08 -11.08 23.47
N TYR A 86 28.03 -9.83 23.03
CA TYR A 86 29.22 -9.15 22.51
C TYR A 86 30.21 -8.81 23.64
N LEU A 87 29.72 -8.24 24.75
CA LEU A 87 30.54 -7.85 25.90
C LEU A 87 31.17 -9.05 26.60
N SER A 88 30.46 -10.17 26.71
CA SER A 88 30.98 -11.40 27.33
C SER A 88 32.12 -12.05 26.52
N GLN A 89 32.13 -11.89 25.20
CA GLN A 89 33.18 -12.43 24.33
C GLN A 89 34.35 -11.46 24.13
N GLN A 90 34.14 -10.17 24.41
CA GLN A 90 35.12 -9.10 24.25
C GLN A 90 36.11 -9.10 25.44
N GLN A 91 37.33 -9.59 25.23
CA GLN A 91 38.39 -9.60 26.27
C GLN A 91 38.99 -8.21 26.60
N GLY A 92 38.55 -7.15 25.92
CA GLY A 92 39.14 -5.81 26.02
C GLY A 92 38.53 -4.92 27.11
N ILE A 93 37.41 -5.32 27.72
CA ILE A 93 36.71 -4.53 28.73
C ILE A 93 36.92 -5.20 30.08
N GLY A 94 37.66 -4.54 30.98
CA GLY A 94 37.90 -5.04 32.33
C GLY A 94 36.68 -4.89 33.23
N ILE A 95 36.55 -5.79 34.21
CA ILE A 95 35.50 -5.75 35.25
C ILE A 95 35.43 -4.40 35.98
N THR A 96 36.56 -3.71 36.12
CA THR A 96 36.66 -2.40 36.78
C THR A 96 36.04 -1.28 35.96
N GLU A 97 36.04 -1.41 34.63
CA GLU A 97 35.40 -0.43 33.74
C GLU A 97 33.90 -0.68 33.68
N LEU A 98 33.47 -1.95 33.62
CA LEU A 98 32.05 -2.31 33.68
C LEU A 98 31.40 -1.84 34.98
N SER A 99 32.09 -1.98 36.12
CA SER A 99 31.56 -1.58 37.43
C SER A 99 31.26 -0.08 37.53
N LYS A 100 31.92 0.79 36.76
CA LYS A 100 31.65 2.25 36.76
C LYS A 100 30.34 2.61 36.08
N HIS A 101 29.82 1.71 35.25
CA HIS A 101 28.60 1.90 34.49
C HIS A 101 27.39 1.23 35.14
N LEU A 102 27.58 0.53 36.26
CA LEU A 102 26.48 0.01 37.08
C LEU A 102 25.80 1.16 37.83
N THR A 103 24.48 1.18 37.82
CA THR A 103 23.68 2.10 38.63
C THR A 103 23.45 1.54 40.03
N ASP A 104 23.05 2.40 40.98
CA ASP A 104 22.70 1.96 42.34
C ASP A 104 21.57 0.92 42.35
N GLU A 105 20.66 0.97 41.37
CA GLU A 105 19.57 0.00 41.21
C GLU A 105 20.09 -1.36 40.72
N ASP A 106 21.00 -1.36 39.73
CA ASP A 106 21.66 -2.60 39.27
C ASP A 106 22.43 -3.27 40.41
N ILE A 107 23.10 -2.48 41.27
CA ILE A 107 23.84 -2.98 42.43
C ILE A 107 22.89 -3.60 43.45
N ALA A 108 21.75 -2.95 43.75
CA ALA A 108 20.76 -3.49 44.68
C ALA A 108 20.13 -4.80 44.18
N GLU A 109 19.89 -4.94 42.87
CA GLU A 109 19.44 -6.18 42.27
C GLU A 109 20.50 -7.28 42.33
N LEU A 110 21.77 -6.95 42.08
CA LEU A 110 22.89 -7.88 42.22
C LEU A 110 23.01 -8.36 43.67
N GLU A 111 22.96 -7.47 44.66
CA GLU A 111 22.98 -7.81 46.09
C GLU A 111 21.83 -8.73 46.51
N ASN A 112 20.68 -8.64 45.84
CA ASN A 112 19.55 -9.52 46.08
C ASN A 112 19.76 -10.92 45.48
N ASN A 113 20.30 -10.97 44.26
CA ASN A 113 20.56 -12.21 43.51
C ASN A 113 21.76 -12.98 44.05
N LEU A 114 22.82 -12.27 44.44
CA LEU A 114 23.92 -12.81 45.21
C LEU A 114 23.34 -13.18 46.58
N SER A 115 23.53 -14.42 47.04
CA SER A 115 23.09 -14.84 48.39
C SER A 115 23.86 -14.13 49.53
N ILE A 116 24.53 -13.02 49.22
CA ILE A 116 25.25 -12.10 50.08
C ILE A 116 24.25 -11.01 50.51
N ASN A 117 23.13 -11.42 51.08
CA ASN A 117 22.17 -10.49 51.67
C ASN A 117 22.28 -10.57 53.20
N LYS A 118 21.72 -9.58 53.89
CA LYS A 118 21.74 -9.49 55.36
C LYS A 118 21.20 -10.73 56.09
N SER A 119 20.50 -11.63 55.39
CA SER A 119 19.96 -12.88 55.92
C SER A 119 20.94 -14.06 55.89
N ASN A 120 22.06 -13.98 55.16
CA ASN A 120 23.10 -15.01 55.12
C ASN A 120 24.49 -14.38 55.30
N SER A 121 24.75 -13.90 56.52
CA SER A 121 26.01 -13.23 56.88
C SER A 121 27.25 -14.12 56.71
N ASP A 122 27.06 -15.43 56.77
CA ASP A 122 28.14 -16.43 56.73
C ASP A 122 28.48 -16.83 55.28
N ALA A 123 27.66 -16.45 54.28
CA ALA A 123 27.88 -16.79 52.86
C ALA A 123 29.24 -16.33 52.32
N VAL A 124 29.70 -15.16 52.78
CA VAL A 124 30.99 -14.60 52.39
C VAL A 124 32.12 -15.36 53.07
N GLU A 125 31.95 -15.71 54.34
CA GLU A 125 32.92 -16.51 55.09
C GLU A 125 33.06 -17.91 54.50
N ASP A 126 31.95 -18.56 54.15
CA ASP A 126 31.94 -19.86 53.48
C ASP A 126 32.63 -19.79 52.10
N TYR A 127 32.30 -18.79 51.28
CA TYR A 127 32.93 -18.59 49.96
C TYR A 127 34.44 -18.36 50.07
N LEU A 128 34.86 -17.52 51.03
CA LEU A 128 36.26 -17.22 51.26
C LEU A 128 37.00 -18.43 51.85
N SER A 129 36.35 -19.21 52.72
CA SER A 129 36.91 -20.43 53.32
C SER A 129 37.07 -21.57 52.32
N GLU A 130 36.19 -21.65 51.31
CA GLU A 130 36.31 -22.60 50.19
C GLU A 130 37.42 -22.20 49.20
N SER A 131 37.84 -20.93 49.21
CA SER A 131 38.91 -20.46 48.33
C SER A 131 40.28 -20.90 48.83
N GLU A 132 41.01 -21.69 48.03
CA GLU A 132 42.34 -22.26 48.38
C GLU A 132 43.41 -21.22 48.75
N ASN A 133 43.15 -19.93 48.56
CA ASN A 133 44.10 -18.85 48.76
C ASN A 133 43.84 -18.00 50.01
N LEU A 134 42.84 -18.34 50.84
CA LEU A 134 42.51 -17.53 52.03
C LEU A 134 43.71 -17.40 52.99
N ASP A 135 44.41 -18.51 53.26
CA ASP A 135 45.61 -18.52 54.09
C ASP A 135 46.74 -17.66 53.51
N TYR A 136 46.80 -17.50 52.18
CA TYR A 136 47.78 -16.65 51.51
C TYR A 136 47.45 -15.16 51.68
N TYR A 137 46.18 -14.77 51.57
CA TYR A 137 45.76 -13.36 51.67
C TYR A 137 45.77 -12.79 53.10
N ILE A 138 45.68 -13.63 54.13
CA ILE A 138 45.60 -13.18 55.53
C ILE A 138 46.97 -13.18 56.24
N ASN A 139 47.96 -13.89 55.69
CA ASN A 139 49.30 -14.01 56.28
C ASN A 139 50.37 -13.09 55.63
N GLU A 140 49.96 -12.15 54.79
CA GLU A 140 50.80 -11.02 54.31
C GLU A 140 50.36 -9.71 54.98
#